data_AF-A0A6U4GGD5-F1
#
_entry.id   AF-A0A6U4GGD5-F1
#
_cell.length_a   1.000
_cell.length_b   1.000
_cell.length_c   1.000
_cell.angle_alpha   90.00
_cell.angle_beta   90.00
_cell.angle_gamma   90.00
#
_symmetry.space_group_name_H-M   'P 1'
#
loop_
_entity.id
_entity.type
_entity.pdbx_description
1 polymer ?
#
loop_
_entity_poly.entity_id
_entity_poly.type
_entity_poly.pdbx_seq_one_letter_code
_entity_poly.pdbx_strand_id
1 'polypeptide(L)'
;MAQSAGEAAQRRVLLFGLSANPPTAAHAGMVAELVTKSDFDAIWVLPVYVHMLDSKRNKLEKFEHRVAMCRMAFEHLGSASCPVGVKEIERIVVERRLKQRGGSGVARVGTADVLDHLSAAYPGTDFSFVMGADTYRDLRAGVWRRSGALTLTLTQTRTQTLSLTRTLTPSP
;
A
#
# COMPACT_ATOMS: atom_id res chain seq x y z
N MET A 1 15.56 42.38 -5.69
CA MET A 1 14.48 41.70 -4.96
C MET A 1 14.44 40.25 -5.44
N ALA A 2 14.99 39.33 -4.65
CA ALA A 2 15.02 37.91 -5.00
C ALA A 2 13.66 37.28 -4.66
N GLN A 3 13.02 36.67 -5.64
CA GLN A 3 11.80 35.90 -5.45
C GLN A 3 12.14 34.61 -4.71
N SER A 4 11.44 34.33 -3.60
CA SER A 4 11.55 33.07 -2.89
C SER A 4 10.99 31.95 -3.78
N ALA A 5 11.81 30.96 -4.09
CA ALA A 5 11.33 29.71 -4.69
C ALA A 5 10.26 29.11 -3.77
N GLY A 6 9.04 28.95 -4.28
CA GLY A 6 7.96 28.29 -3.55
C GLY A 6 8.38 26.87 -3.18
N GLU A 7 8.20 26.52 -1.91
CA GLU A 7 8.38 25.16 -1.41
C GLU A 7 7.45 24.25 -2.23
N ALA A 8 8.00 23.37 -3.07
CA ALA A 8 7.19 22.45 -3.86
C ALA A 8 6.41 21.56 -2.87
N ALA A 9 5.08 21.58 -2.94
CA ALA A 9 4.22 20.81 -2.04
C ALA A 9 4.64 19.33 -2.06
N GLN A 10 4.95 18.79 -0.88
CA GLN A 10 5.36 17.39 -0.72
C GLN A 10 4.23 16.46 -1.18
N ARG A 11 4.51 15.58 -2.14
CA ARG A 11 3.53 14.65 -2.68
C ARG A 11 3.20 13.59 -1.63
N ARG A 12 1.93 13.33 -1.36
CA ARG A 12 1.47 12.31 -0.39
C ARG A 12 0.99 11.07 -1.13
N VAL A 13 1.63 9.93 -0.88
CA VAL A 13 1.29 8.65 -1.51
C VAL A 13 0.95 7.61 -0.46
N LEU A 14 -0.21 6.97 -0.62
CA LEU A 14 -0.63 5.86 0.23
C LEU A 14 -0.22 4.52 -0.41
N LEU A 15 0.51 3.70 0.33
CA LEU A 15 0.93 2.37 -0.06
C LEU A 15 -0.07 1.33 0.47
N PHE A 16 -0.67 0.57 -0.43
CA PHE A 16 -1.56 -0.55 -0.13
C PHE A 16 -0.86 -1.87 -0.48
N GLY A 17 -0.17 -2.45 0.50
CA GLY A 17 0.52 -3.74 0.35
C GLY A 17 -0.45 -4.92 0.48
N LEU A 18 -0.36 -5.89 -0.43
CA LEU A 18 -1.23 -7.07 -0.42
C LEU A 18 -0.56 -8.33 -0.98
N SER A 19 -0.84 -9.47 -0.34
CA SER A 19 -0.43 -10.80 -0.82
C SER A 19 -1.57 -11.54 -1.53
N ALA A 20 -2.55 -10.82 -2.06
CA ALA A 20 -3.80 -11.38 -2.55
C ALA A 20 -3.60 -12.37 -3.71
N ASN A 21 -4.43 -13.41 -3.74
CA ASN A 21 -4.37 -14.51 -4.70
C ASN A 21 -5.73 -15.22 -4.82
N PRO A 22 -6.77 -14.60 -5.42
CA PRO A 22 -6.80 -13.29 -6.08
C PRO A 22 -7.14 -12.11 -5.15
N PRO A 23 -7.04 -10.84 -5.60
CA PRO A 23 -7.72 -9.72 -4.95
C PRO A 23 -9.25 -9.95 -4.91
N THR A 24 -9.89 -9.45 -3.85
CA THR A 24 -11.33 -9.63 -3.60
C THR A 24 -12.07 -8.30 -3.54
N ALA A 25 -13.40 -8.33 -3.60
CA ALA A 25 -14.24 -7.14 -3.47
C ALA A 25 -13.98 -6.36 -2.17
N ALA A 26 -13.61 -7.04 -1.07
CA ALA A 26 -13.24 -6.37 0.18
C ALA A 26 -11.98 -5.50 0.02
N HIS A 27 -10.97 -5.97 -0.73
CA HIS A 27 -9.78 -5.18 -1.03
C HIS A 27 -10.15 -3.96 -1.89
N ALA A 28 -10.98 -4.17 -2.92
CA ALA A 28 -11.43 -3.09 -3.81
C ALA A 28 -12.24 -2.03 -3.04
N GLY A 29 -13.15 -2.46 -2.15
CA GLY A 29 -13.94 -1.56 -1.30
C GLY A 29 -13.08 -0.69 -0.38
N MET A 30 -12.00 -1.25 0.19
CA MET A 30 -11.04 -0.45 0.97
C MET A 30 -10.33 0.60 0.13
N VAL A 31 -9.84 0.23 -1.06
CA VAL A 31 -9.16 1.20 -1.95
C VAL A 31 -10.12 2.29 -2.40
N ALA A 32 -11.34 1.93 -2.79
CA ALA A 32 -12.37 2.89 -3.18
C ALA A 32 -12.68 3.89 -2.05
N GLU A 33 -12.85 3.40 -0.82
CA GLU A 33 -13.06 4.24 0.37
C GLU A 33 -11.87 5.15 0.71
N LEU A 34 -10.64 4.73 0.38
CA LEU A 34 -9.46 5.58 0.58
C LEU A 34 -9.34 6.66 -0.50
N VAL A 35 -9.74 6.37 -1.73
CA VAL A 35 -9.82 7.37 -2.81
C VAL A 35 -10.81 8.48 -2.46
N THR A 36 -11.96 8.15 -1.86
CA THR A 36 -13.00 9.14 -1.51
C THR A 36 -12.59 10.08 -0.37
N LYS A 37 -11.65 9.68 0.49
CA LYS A 37 -11.17 10.49 1.63
C LYS A 37 -10.20 11.60 1.22
N SER A 38 -9.68 11.58 -0.01
CA SER A 38 -8.88 12.66 -0.63
C SER A 38 -7.65 13.17 0.13
N ASP A 39 -7.15 12.44 1.13
CA ASP A 39 -5.97 12.85 1.90
C ASP A 39 -4.64 12.59 1.17
N PHE A 40 -4.67 11.91 0.02
CA PHE A 40 -3.49 11.48 -0.73
C PHE A 40 -3.59 11.83 -2.22
N ASP A 41 -2.45 12.12 -2.83
CA ASP A 41 -2.32 12.47 -4.25
C ASP A 41 -2.19 11.23 -5.15
N ALA A 42 -2.02 10.04 -4.57
CA ALA A 42 -2.10 8.76 -5.24
C ALA A 42 -2.19 7.61 -4.23
N ILE A 43 -2.77 6.48 -4.67
CA ILE A 43 -2.67 5.20 -3.98
C ILE A 43 -1.87 4.24 -4.85
N TRP A 44 -0.82 3.66 -4.27
CA TRP A 44 -0.01 2.64 -4.92
C TRP A 44 -0.31 1.27 -4.31
N VAL A 45 -0.88 0.39 -5.12
CA VAL A 45 -1.10 -1.00 -4.78
C VAL A 45 0.20 -1.76 -5.01
N LEU A 46 0.70 -2.44 -3.98
CA LEU A 46 1.99 -3.15 -4.00
C LEU A 46 1.78 -4.66 -3.82
N PRO A 47 1.61 -5.44 -4.90
CA PRO A 47 1.55 -6.89 -4.82
C PRO A 47 2.86 -7.45 -4.27
N VAL A 48 2.76 -8.31 -3.26
CA VAL A 48 3.94 -8.93 -2.65
C VAL A 48 4.63 -9.84 -3.67
N TYR A 49 5.93 -9.69 -3.91
CA TYR A 49 6.69 -10.45 -4.92
C TYR A 49 7.07 -11.84 -4.42
N VAL A 50 7.88 -11.91 -3.36
CA VAL A 50 8.30 -13.17 -2.73
C VAL A 50 7.72 -13.24 -1.34
N HIS A 51 6.75 -14.11 -1.12
CA HIS A 51 6.18 -14.28 0.22
C HIS A 51 7.25 -14.85 1.17
N MET A 52 7.42 -14.21 2.33
CA MET A 52 8.40 -14.62 3.34
C MET A 52 8.10 -15.97 4.02
N LEU A 53 6.92 -16.55 3.79
CA LEU A 53 6.45 -17.79 4.43
C LEU A 53 6.42 -18.91 3.40
N ASP A 54 7.26 -19.93 3.60
CA ASP A 54 7.41 -21.06 2.66
C ASP A 54 6.10 -21.85 2.48
N SER A 55 5.24 -21.89 3.50
CA SER A 55 3.91 -22.53 3.45
C SER A 55 2.93 -21.89 2.45
N LYS A 56 3.14 -20.62 2.08
CA LYS A 56 2.33 -19.91 1.09
C LYS A 56 2.98 -19.91 -0.29
N ARG A 57 4.29 -20.09 -0.40
CA ARG A 57 5.04 -20.02 -1.67
C ARG A 57 4.53 -21.01 -2.74
N ASN A 58 4.11 -22.21 -2.33
CA ASN A 58 3.63 -23.26 -3.25
C ASN A 58 2.13 -23.16 -3.59
N LYS A 59 1.41 -22.20 -3.03
CA LYS A 59 -0.04 -22.02 -3.24
C LYS A 59 -0.39 -20.70 -3.93
N LEU A 60 0.61 -19.88 -4.23
CA LEU A 60 0.42 -18.60 -4.91
C LEU A 60 0.50 -18.80 -6.43
N GLU A 61 -0.42 -18.15 -7.13
CA GLU A 61 -0.34 -18.03 -8.58
C GLU A 61 0.89 -17.20 -8.97
N LYS A 62 1.35 -17.33 -10.21
CA LYS A 62 2.50 -16.58 -10.74
C LYS A 62 2.37 -15.09 -10.41
N PHE A 63 3.49 -14.46 -10.06
CA PHE A 63 3.50 -13.06 -9.65
C PHE A 63 2.85 -12.16 -10.72
N GLU A 64 3.15 -12.42 -11.99
CA GLU A 64 2.63 -11.68 -13.14
C GLU A 64 1.10 -11.78 -13.24
N HIS A 65 0.54 -12.97 -12.98
CA HIS A 65 -0.90 -13.17 -12.95
C HIS A 65 -1.52 -12.39 -11.78
N ARG A 66 -0.90 -12.40 -10.60
CA ARG A 66 -1.38 -11.64 -9.44
C ARG A 66 -1.31 -10.13 -9.69
N VAL A 67 -0.27 -9.64 -10.35
CA VAL A 67 -0.17 -8.23 -10.79
C VAL A 67 -1.28 -7.90 -11.78
N ALA A 68 -1.52 -8.74 -12.79
CA ALA A 68 -2.59 -8.54 -13.77
C ALA A 68 -3.97 -8.48 -13.10
N MET A 69 -4.26 -9.41 -12.18
CA MET A 69 -5.50 -9.40 -11.39
C MET A 69 -5.63 -8.13 -10.54
N CYS A 70 -4.53 -7.67 -9.93
CA CYS A 70 -4.54 -6.40 -9.18
C CYS A 70 -4.83 -5.21 -10.10
N ARG A 71 -4.25 -5.15 -11.31
CA ARG A 71 -4.50 -4.05 -12.25
C ARG A 71 -5.98 -3.96 -12.59
N MET A 72 -6.58 -5.11 -12.94
CA MET A 72 -8.02 -5.21 -13.20
C MET A 72 -8.86 -4.79 -11.99
N ALA A 73 -8.48 -5.21 -10.78
CA ALA A 73 -9.26 -4.97 -9.56
C ALA A 73 -9.19 -3.52 -9.04
N PHE A 74 -8.09 -2.79 -9.27
CA PHE A 74 -7.84 -1.53 -8.56
C PHE A 74 -7.67 -0.29 -9.43
N GLU A 75 -7.06 -0.37 -10.62
CA GLU A 75 -6.67 0.85 -11.35
C GLU A 75 -7.87 1.69 -11.78
N HIS A 76 -9.00 1.04 -12.08
CA HIS A 76 -10.25 1.71 -12.44
C HIS A 76 -10.94 2.44 -11.27
N LEU A 77 -10.48 2.22 -10.02
CA LEU A 77 -11.05 2.87 -8.83
C LEU A 77 -10.48 4.26 -8.59
N GLY A 78 -9.41 4.64 -9.31
CA GLY A 78 -8.80 5.96 -9.16
C GLY A 78 -9.68 7.11 -9.63
N SER A 79 -9.42 8.29 -9.09
CA SER A 79 -10.02 9.55 -9.53
C SER A 79 -8.98 10.48 -10.14
N ALA A 80 -9.42 11.60 -10.73
CA ALA A 80 -8.51 12.62 -11.26
C ALA A 80 -7.60 13.23 -10.17
N SER A 81 -8.09 13.34 -8.92
CA SER A 81 -7.33 13.88 -7.79
C SER A 81 -6.55 12.82 -7.03
N CYS A 82 -6.94 11.55 -7.10
CA CYS A 82 -6.28 10.44 -6.43
C CYS A 82 -6.22 9.21 -7.35
N PRO A 83 -5.26 9.18 -8.30
CA PRO A 83 -5.06 8.03 -9.17
C PRO A 83 -4.60 6.80 -8.37
N VAL A 84 -5.08 5.63 -8.77
CA VAL A 84 -4.68 4.33 -8.23
C VAL A 84 -3.80 3.63 -9.25
N GLY A 85 -2.64 3.10 -8.83
CA GLY A 85 -1.75 2.36 -9.72
C GLY A 85 -1.12 1.14 -9.06
N VAL A 86 -0.99 0.04 -9.81
CA VAL A 86 -0.28 -1.16 -9.34
C VAL A 86 1.21 -1.05 -9.63
N LYS A 87 2.05 -1.17 -8.61
CA LYS A 87 3.52 -1.04 -8.73
C LYS A 87 4.23 -2.32 -8.30
N GLU A 88 5.20 -2.75 -9.10
CA GLU A 88 5.99 -3.96 -8.87
C GLU A 88 7.27 -3.67 -8.07
N ILE A 89 7.19 -2.76 -7.09
CA ILE A 89 8.36 -2.21 -6.37
C ILE A 89 9.12 -3.31 -5.63
N GLU A 90 8.42 -4.21 -4.95
CA GLU A 90 9.10 -5.28 -4.20
C GLU A 90 9.91 -6.19 -5.12
N ARG A 91 9.43 -6.48 -6.34
CA ARG A 91 10.20 -7.22 -7.35
C ARG A 91 11.51 -6.51 -7.68
N ILE A 92 11.44 -5.20 -7.95
CA ILE A 92 12.62 -4.37 -8.25
C ILE A 92 13.65 -4.47 -7.11
N VAL A 93 13.20 -4.35 -5.86
CA VAL A 93 14.06 -4.39 -4.68
C VAL A 93 14.68 -5.77 -4.49
N VAL A 94 13.89 -6.84 -4.64
CA VAL A 94 14.38 -8.24 -4.53
C VAL A 94 15.41 -8.54 -5.61
N GLU A 95 15.11 -8.24 -6.88
CA GLU A 95 16.01 -8.50 -8.00
C GLU A 95 17.32 -7.71 -7.86
N ARG A 96 17.24 -6.43 -7.47
CA ARG A 96 18.43 -5.61 -7.20
C ARG A 96 19.28 -6.23 -6.10
N ARG A 97 18.67 -6.69 -5.02
CA ARG A 97 19.39 -7.29 -3.89
C ARG A 97 19.99 -8.66 -4.23
N LEU A 98 19.33 -9.45 -5.09
CA LEU A 98 19.89 -10.69 -5.62
C LEU A 98 21.13 -10.41 -6.48
N LYS A 99 21.05 -9.44 -7.40
CA LYS A 99 22.20 -9.03 -8.25
C LYS A 99 23.40 -8.59 -7.40
N GLN A 100 23.17 -7.80 -6.34
CA GLN A 100 24.22 -7.36 -5.41
C GLN A 100 24.89 -8.51 -4.64
N ARG A 101 24.22 -9.66 -4.50
CA ARG A 101 24.74 -10.85 -3.79
C ARG A 101 25.36 -11.89 -4.73
N GLY A 102 25.55 -11.58 -6.00
CA GLY A 102 26.08 -12.53 -6.98
C GLY A 102 25.04 -13.50 -7.55
N GLY A 103 23.74 -13.20 -7.42
CA GLY A 103 22.67 -13.86 -8.19
C GLY A 103 22.14 -15.20 -7.66
N SER A 104 22.66 -15.72 -6.55
CA SER A 104 22.18 -17.01 -5.99
C SER A 104 21.25 -16.84 -4.77
N GLY A 105 20.25 -17.73 -4.68
CA GLY A 105 19.33 -17.85 -3.55
C GLY A 105 18.12 -16.90 -3.58
N VAL A 106 17.49 -16.70 -2.42
CA VAL A 106 16.35 -15.78 -2.23
C VAL A 106 16.81 -14.59 -1.38
N ALA A 107 16.68 -13.38 -1.90
CA ALA A 107 16.91 -12.17 -1.13
C ALA A 107 15.71 -11.92 -0.21
N ARG A 108 15.95 -11.93 1.11
CA ARG A 108 14.94 -11.48 2.08
C ARG A 108 14.83 -9.96 2.00
N VAL A 109 13.67 -9.48 1.57
CA VAL A 109 13.28 -8.07 1.51
C VAL A 109 12.07 -7.90 2.42
N GLY A 110 12.07 -6.82 3.22
CA GLY A 110 10.92 -6.44 4.02
C GLY A 110 10.44 -5.03 3.68
N THR A 111 9.33 -4.62 4.28
CA THR A 111 8.72 -3.30 4.04
C THR A 111 9.71 -2.14 4.24
N ALA A 112 10.62 -2.22 5.21
CA ALA A 112 11.64 -1.20 5.42
C ALA A 112 12.59 -1.04 4.21
N ASP A 113 12.97 -2.14 3.53
CA ASP A 113 13.84 -2.05 2.35
C ASP A 113 13.08 -1.46 1.13
N VAL A 114 11.77 -1.72 1.06
CA VAL A 114 10.90 -1.10 0.05
C VAL A 114 10.79 0.39 0.28
N LEU A 115 10.60 0.82 1.53
CA LEU A 115 10.54 2.24 1.90
C LEU A 115 11.87 2.95 1.66
N ASP A 116 13.01 2.34 2.03
CA ASP A 116 14.34 2.90 1.72
C ASP A 116 14.50 3.13 0.19
N HIS A 117 14.05 2.18 -0.63
CA HIS A 117 14.08 2.31 -2.08
C HIS A 117 13.16 3.43 -2.58
N LEU A 118 11.94 3.52 -2.06
CA LEU A 118 10.97 4.54 -2.43
C LEU A 118 11.42 5.95 -2.05
N SER A 119 11.92 6.15 -0.83
CA SER A 119 12.45 7.44 -0.38
C SER A 119 13.64 7.90 -1.23
N ALA A 120 14.51 6.98 -1.65
CA ALA A 120 15.61 7.30 -2.54
C ALA A 120 15.17 7.60 -3.99
N ALA A 121 14.16 6.87 -4.49
CA ALA A 121 13.68 7.01 -5.87
C ALA A 121 12.75 8.21 -6.09
N TYR A 122 12.05 8.64 -5.04
CA TYR A 122 11.06 9.70 -5.09
C TYR A 122 11.32 10.75 -3.99
N PRO A 123 12.42 11.53 -4.10
CA PRO A 123 12.69 12.62 -3.17
C PRO A 123 11.53 13.63 -3.22
N GLY A 124 11.04 14.07 -2.05
CA GLY A 124 9.88 14.96 -1.96
C GLY A 124 8.52 14.24 -2.01
N THR A 125 8.49 12.92 -1.84
CA THR A 125 7.25 12.16 -1.60
C THR A 125 7.18 11.68 -0.16
N ASP A 126 6.08 11.96 0.52
CA ASP A 126 5.71 11.37 1.80
C ASP A 126 4.90 10.08 1.56
N PHE A 127 5.39 8.97 2.11
CA PHE A 127 4.80 7.65 1.94
C PHE A 127 4.15 7.19 3.24
N SER A 128 2.85 6.95 3.18
CA SER A 128 2.09 6.30 4.25
C SER A 128 1.75 4.86 3.87
N PHE A 129 1.62 3.96 4.84
CA PHE A 129 1.24 2.56 4.58
C PHE A 129 -0.08 2.24 5.27
N VAL A 130 -1.05 1.73 4.51
CA VAL A 130 -2.31 1.23 5.07
C VAL A 130 -2.19 -0.28 5.32
N MET A 131 -2.64 -0.70 6.50
CA MET A 131 -2.57 -2.09 6.93
C MET A 131 -3.78 -2.45 7.81
N GLY A 132 -4.11 -3.75 7.83
CA GLY A 132 -5.10 -4.30 8.74
C GLY A 132 -4.62 -4.27 10.20
N ALA A 133 -5.57 -4.37 11.13
CA ALA A 133 -5.27 -4.35 12.56
C ALA A 133 -4.41 -5.54 13.02
N ASP A 134 -4.57 -6.70 12.38
CA ASP A 134 -3.72 -7.87 12.59
C ASP A 134 -2.27 -7.59 12.19
N THR A 135 -2.07 -7.04 11.00
CA THR A 135 -0.77 -6.69 10.46
C THR A 135 -0.08 -5.60 11.29
N TYR A 136 -0.86 -4.62 11.78
CA TYR A 136 -0.38 -3.60 12.71
C TYR A 136 0.13 -4.20 14.01
N ARG A 137 -0.57 -5.20 14.57
CA ARG A 137 -0.10 -5.90 15.78
C ARG A 137 1.21 -6.63 15.55
N ASP A 138 1.37 -7.31 14.41
CA ASP A 138 2.62 -8.00 14.06
C ASP A 138 3.79 -7.02 13.95
N LEU A 139 3.55 -5.86 13.32
CA LEU A 139 4.53 -4.79 13.22
C LEU A 139 4.93 -4.28 14.62
N ARG A 140 3.94 -4.00 15.49
CA ARG A 140 4.16 -3.56 16.87
C ARG A 140 4.88 -4.61 17.73
N ALA A 141 4.66 -5.88 17.47
CA ALA A 141 5.34 -7.00 18.13
C ALA A 141 6.76 -7.24 17.61
N GLY A 142 7.24 -6.46 16.63
CA GLY A 142 8.58 -6.57 16.08
C GLY A 142 8.80 -7.76 15.15
N VAL A 143 7.72 -8.38 14.66
CA VAL A 143 7.80 -9.52 13.72
C VAL A 143 8.38 -9.09 12.38
N TRP A 144 8.17 -7.82 12.01
CA TRP A 144 8.63 -7.27 10.74
C TRP A 144 10.14 -7.01 10.75
N ARG A 145 10.81 -7.38 9.66
CA ARG A 145 12.24 -7.09 9.46
C ARG A 145 12.47 -5.58 9.55
N ARG A 146 13.36 -5.17 10.47
CA ARG A 146 13.69 -3.76 10.74
C ARG A 146 12.45 -2.92 11.13
N SER A 147 11.51 -3.48 11.87
CA SER A 147 10.32 -2.77 12.37
C SER A 147 10.65 -1.44 13.08
N GLY A 148 11.75 -1.39 13.85
CA GLY A 148 12.19 -0.17 14.54
C GLY A 148 12.66 0.97 13.64
N ALA A 149 12.87 0.71 12.34
CA ALA A 149 13.15 1.76 11.35
C ALA A 149 11.89 2.40 10.79
N LEU A 150 10.70 1.90 11.16
CA LEU A 150 9.41 2.40 10.68
C LEU A 150 8.82 3.36 11.72
N THR A 151 8.61 4.61 11.31
CA THR A 151 7.85 5.57 12.12
C THR A 151 6.38 5.21 12.07
N LEU A 152 5.77 5.00 13.24
CA LEU A 152 4.36 4.65 13.35
C LEU A 152 3.53 5.87 13.71
N THR A 153 2.91 6.46 12.69
CA THR A 153 1.85 7.46 12.88
C THR A 153 0.52 6.79 12.59
N LEU A 154 -0.33 6.63 13.62
CA LEU A 154 -1.65 6.03 13.46
C LEU A 154 -2.65 7.11 13.02
N THR A 155 -3.02 7.09 11.75
CA THR A 155 -4.16 7.87 11.24
C THR A 155 -5.37 6.94 11.17
N GLN A 156 -6.31 7.10 12.10
CA GLN A 156 -7.53 6.29 12.12
C GLN A 156 -8.54 6.84 11.11
N THR A 157 -8.70 6.18 9.98
CA THR A 157 -9.85 6.43 9.10
C THR A 157 -11.10 5.89 9.78
N ARG A 158 -11.90 6.74 10.41
CA ARG A 158 -13.24 6.36 10.89
C ARG A 158 -14.08 5.94 9.68
N THR A 159 -14.37 4.66 9.55
CA THR A 159 -15.51 4.21 8.73
C THR A 159 -16.70 4.13 9.68
N GLN A 160 -17.36 5.26 9.91
CA GLN A 160 -18.67 5.28 10.57
C GLN A 160 -19.73 5.58 9.51
N THR A 161 -20.20 4.54 8.82
CA THR A 161 -21.47 4.65 8.09
C THR A 161 -22.58 4.33 9.08
N LEU A 162 -23.00 5.34 9.84
CA LEU A 162 -24.31 5.32 10.50
C LEU A 162 -25.31 5.94 9.53
N SER A 163 -25.92 5.10 8.69
CA SER A 163 -27.14 5.51 7.98
C SER A 163 -28.35 5.18 8.86
N LEU A 164 -28.70 6.10 9.75
CA LEU A 164 -29.96 6.11 10.49
C LEU A 164 -30.83 7.22 9.89
N THR A 165 -31.74 6.85 9.00
CA THR A 165 -32.86 7.71 8.65
C THR A 165 -34.02 6.92 8.06
N ARG A 166 -35.06 6.76 8.87
CA ARG A 166 -36.42 7.13 8.44
C ARG A 166 -37.27 7.47 9.68
N THR A 167 -37.47 8.75 9.90
CA THR A 167 -38.60 9.28 10.68
C THR A 167 -39.46 10.11 9.74
N LEU A 168 -40.66 9.63 9.44
CA LEU A 168 -41.84 10.40 9.01
C LEU A 168 -43.06 9.49 9.23
N THR A 169 -44.16 9.82 9.91
CA THR A 169 -44.67 10.95 10.72
C THR A 169 -46.01 10.47 11.31
N PRO A 170 -46.70 11.21 12.22
CA PRO A 170 -47.76 10.66 13.09
C PRO A 170 -49.18 10.64 12.49
N SER A 171 -50.07 9.95 13.22
CA SER A 171 -51.53 10.13 13.35
C SER A 171 -52.47 9.45 12.33
N PRO A 172 -53.76 9.19 12.65
CA PRO A 172 -54.62 9.78 13.71
C PRO A 172 -54.32 9.31 15.13
#